data_AF-A0A3D2P7S8-F1
#
_entry.id   AF-A0A3D2P7S8-F1
#
_cell.length_a   1.000
_cell.length_b   1.000
_cell.length_c   1.000
_cell.angle_alpha   90.00
_cell.angle_beta   90.00
_cell.angle_gamma   90.00
#
_symmetry.space_group_name_H-M   'P 1'
#
loop_
_entity.id
_entity.type
_entity.pdbx_description
1 polymer ?
#
loop_
_entity_poly.entity_id
_entity_poly.type
_entity_poly.pdbx_seq_one_letter_code
_entity_poly.pdbx_strand_id
1 'polypeptide(L)'
;TVTVAGTTTTISGALIEAIQASVTVSSTTTALDGTYSLNLNTGTYTVCASKTGYLTRTSTGVVVNPDQTTTLNFALEKITEVEIKPDQPATVTISSGT
;
A
#
# COMPACT_ATOMS: atom_id res chain seq x y z
N THR A 1 -1.53 8.21 -8.33
CA THR A 1 -2.32 7.03 -8.77
C THR A 1 -1.80 5.77 -8.12
N VAL A 2 -2.58 4.69 -8.16
CA VAL A 2 -2.18 3.36 -7.68
C VAL A 2 -2.22 2.36 -8.82
N THR A 3 -1.12 1.61 -9.00
CA THR A 3 -0.91 0.66 -10.09
C THR A 3 -0.41 -0.69 -9.59
N VAL A 4 -0.50 -1.72 -10.43
CA VAL A 4 0.18 -2.99 -10.19
C VAL A 4 1.67 -2.82 -10.49
N ALA A 5 2.53 -3.28 -9.58
CA ALA A 5 3.97 -3.18 -9.74
C ALA A 5 4.45 -3.87 -11.02
N GLY A 6 5.31 -3.17 -11.78
CA GLY A 6 5.84 -3.64 -13.05
C GLY A 6 4.87 -3.54 -14.23
N THR A 7 3.66 -2.99 -14.05
CA THR A 7 2.70 -2.79 -15.15
C THR A 7 2.12 -1.38 -15.16
N THR A 8 1.34 -1.06 -16.20
CA THR A 8 0.55 0.17 -16.31
C THR A 8 -0.90 -0.02 -15.84
N THR A 9 -1.24 -1.21 -15.33
CA THR A 9 -2.59 -1.53 -14.87
C THR A 9 -2.90 -0.78 -13.59
N THR A 10 -3.98 -0.02 -13.60
CA THR A 10 -4.46 0.75 -12.46
C THR A 10 -5.20 -0.15 -11.47
N ILE A 11 -5.15 0.19 -10.18
CA ILE A 11 -5.86 -0.54 -9.13
C ILE A 11 -7.02 0.34 -8.65
N SER A 12 -8.25 -0.14 -8.91
CA SER A 12 -9.49 0.47 -8.42
C SER A 12 -9.86 -0.02 -7.02
N GLY A 13 -10.41 0.88 -6.21
CA GLY A 13 -10.84 0.62 -4.84
C GLY A 13 -9.72 0.18 -3.90
N ALA A 14 -8.48 0.59 -4.16
CA ALA A 14 -7.40 0.51 -3.17
C ALA A 14 -7.65 1.56 -2.09
N LEU A 15 -7.52 1.15 -0.83
CA LEU A 15 -7.62 2.05 0.31
C LEU A 15 -6.32 2.85 0.45
N ILE A 16 -6.45 4.16 0.60
CA ILE A 16 -5.36 5.09 0.88
C ILE A 16 -5.61 5.72 2.23
N GLU A 17 -4.64 5.65 3.11
CA GLU A 17 -4.72 6.20 4.47
C GLU A 17 -3.56 7.17 4.69
N ALA A 18 -3.87 8.37 5.17
CA ALA A 18 -2.89 9.32 5.67
C ALA A 18 -2.86 9.26 7.20
N ILE A 19 -1.67 8.98 7.73
CA ILE A 19 -1.43 8.74 9.15
C ILE A 19 -0.48 9.83 9.68
N GLN A 20 -0.85 10.43 10.80
CA GLN A 20 -0.02 11.40 11.52
C GLN A 20 -0.08 11.07 13.00
N ALA A 21 1.08 11.09 13.68
CA ALA A 21 1.19 10.72 15.10
C ALA A 21 0.50 9.37 15.42
N SER A 22 0.67 8.38 14.54
CA SER A 22 0.08 7.02 14.64
C SER A 22 -1.45 6.94 14.57
N VAL A 23 -2.12 8.01 14.14
CA VAL A 23 -3.58 8.04 13.93
C VAL A 23 -3.87 8.28 12.45
N THR A 24 -4.79 7.51 11.86
CA THR A 24 -5.34 7.80 10.53
C THR A 24 -6.17 9.07 10.61
N VAL A 25 -5.69 10.14 9.98
CA VAL A 25 -6.36 11.45 9.98
C VAL A 25 -7.27 11.64 8.78
N SER A 26 -7.05 10.87 7.71
CA SER A 26 -7.88 10.89 6.51
C SER A 26 -7.68 9.61 5.72
N SER A 27 -8.72 9.19 5.00
CA SER A 27 -8.65 8.05 4.09
C SER A 27 -9.58 8.23 2.89
N THR A 28 -9.25 7.54 1.81
CA THR A 28 -10.05 7.51 0.58
C THR A 28 -9.82 6.19 -0.16
N THR A 29 -10.61 5.93 -1.18
CA THR A 29 -10.41 4.80 -2.08
C THR A 29 -10.09 5.28 -3.49
N THR A 30 -9.30 4.50 -4.23
CA THR A 30 -8.97 4.84 -5.62
C THR A 30 -10.18 4.68 -6.54
N ALA A 31 -10.32 5.57 -7.51
CA ALA A 31 -11.29 5.49 -8.59
C ALA A 31 -10.92 4.38 -9.60
N LEU A 32 -11.76 4.19 -10.62
CA LEU A 32 -11.59 3.13 -11.62
C LEU A 32 -10.25 3.23 -12.39
N ASP A 33 -9.78 4.44 -12.62
CA ASP A 33 -8.50 4.76 -13.25
C ASP A 33 -7.32 4.77 -12.25
N GLY A 34 -7.53 4.31 -11.01
CA GLY A 34 -6.51 4.28 -9.97
C GLY A 34 -6.13 5.66 -9.41
N THR A 35 -6.83 6.73 -9.78
CA THR A 35 -6.64 8.06 -9.18
C THR A 35 -7.22 8.12 -7.79
N TYR A 36 -6.68 9.01 -6.96
CA TYR A 36 -7.19 9.31 -5.63
C TYR A 36 -6.82 10.75 -5.26
N SER A 37 -7.53 11.31 -4.28
CA SER A 37 -7.22 12.62 -3.73
C SER A 37 -7.63 12.67 -2.26
N LEU A 38 -6.76 13.26 -1.44
CA LEU A 38 -6.98 13.48 -0.02
C LEU A 38 -6.83 14.98 0.25
N ASN A 39 -7.77 15.55 0.99
CA ASN A 39 -7.65 16.92 1.50
C ASN A 39 -7.03 16.84 2.89
N LEU A 40 -5.77 17.26 3.00
CA LEU A 40 -4.99 17.22 4.23
C LEU A 40 -4.54 18.63 4.61
N ASN A 41 -4.46 18.89 5.91
CA ASN A 41 -3.79 20.07 6.41
C ASN A 41 -2.29 20.00 6.10
N THR A 42 -1.60 21.12 6.23
CA THR A 42 -0.15 21.16 6.10
C THR A 42 0.51 20.33 7.20
N GLY A 43 1.49 19.53 6.84
CA GLY A 43 2.20 18.67 7.77
C GLY A 43 2.93 17.52 7.10
N THR A 44 3.50 16.66 7.93
CA THR A 44 4.19 15.45 7.47
C THR A 44 3.35 14.22 7.83
N TYR A 45 3.24 13.30 6.87
CA TYR A 45 2.38 12.13 6.95
C TYR A 45 3.15 10.85 6.60
N THR A 46 2.66 9.75 7.16
CA THR A 46 2.87 8.41 6.61
C THR A 46 1.65 8.06 5.78
N VAL A 47 1.82 7.71 4.51
CA VAL A 47 0.72 7.33 3.62
C VAL A 47 0.82 5.84 3.31
N CYS A 48 -0.25 5.11 3.56
CA CYS A 48 -0.38 3.69 3.29
C CYS A 48 -1.36 3.46 2.14
N ALA A 49 -1.00 2.56 1.22
CA ALA A 49 -1.88 2.08 0.15
C ALA A 49 -2.06 0.57 0.29
N SER A 50 -3.32 0.12 0.37
CA SER A 50 -3.65 -1.28 0.58
C SER A 50 -4.82 -1.74 -0.31
N LYS A 51 -4.78 -3.02 -0.71
CA LYS A 51 -5.85 -3.67 -1.46
C LYS A 51 -5.77 -5.18 -1.22
N THR A 52 -6.90 -5.83 -1.00
CA THR A 52 -6.95 -7.30 -0.89
C THR A 52 -6.30 -7.96 -2.10
N GLY A 53 -5.43 -8.95 -1.86
CA GLY A 53 -4.65 -9.62 -2.90
C GLY A 53 -3.35 -8.91 -3.30
N TYR A 54 -2.99 -7.82 -2.61
CA TYR A 54 -1.75 -7.06 -2.82
C TYR A 54 -1.01 -6.83 -1.50
N LEU A 55 0.30 -6.71 -1.58
CA LEU A 55 1.13 -6.26 -0.47
C LEU A 55 0.88 -4.78 -0.22
N THR A 56 0.62 -4.42 1.04
CA THR A 56 0.49 -3.02 1.46
C THR A 56 1.80 -2.29 1.23
N ARG A 57 1.73 -1.08 0.69
CA ARG A 57 2.89 -0.21 0.50
C ARG A 57 2.76 1.05 1.32
N THR A 58 3.84 1.41 1.99
CA THR A 58 3.89 2.57 2.89
C THR A 58 4.94 3.56 2.39
N SER A 59 4.59 4.84 2.41
CA SER A 59 5.50 5.96 2.16
C SER A 59 5.52 6.85 3.38
N THR A 60 6.67 6.98 4.03
CA THR A 60 6.86 7.82 5.22
C THR A 60 7.45 9.17 4.83
N GLY A 61 7.23 10.20 5.67
CA GLY A 61 7.84 11.50 5.47
C GLY A 61 7.23 12.33 4.33
N VAL A 62 5.97 12.04 3.96
CA VAL A 62 5.27 12.78 2.90
C VAL A 62 4.89 14.15 3.43
N VAL A 63 5.50 15.20 2.87
CA VAL A 63 5.25 16.59 3.28
C VAL A 63 4.15 17.21 2.43
N VAL A 64 3.16 17.82 3.08
CA VAL A 64 2.12 18.65 2.47
C VAL A 64 2.37 20.10 2.89
N ASN A 65 2.66 20.95 1.91
CA ASN A 65 2.92 22.37 2.11
C ASN A 65 1.64 23.20 1.89
N PRO A 66 1.53 24.40 2.47
CA PRO A 66 0.39 25.29 2.24
C PRO A 66 0.27 25.62 0.75
N ASP A 67 -0.97 25.62 0.26
CA ASP A 67 -1.35 25.97 -1.12
C ASP A 67 -0.61 25.16 -2.22
N GLN A 68 -0.07 23.99 -1.87
CA GLN A 68 0.62 23.11 -2.81
C GLN A 68 -0.04 21.74 -2.87
N THR A 69 -0.04 21.14 -4.05
CA THR A 69 -0.44 19.75 -4.25
C THR A 69 0.78 18.84 -4.20
N THR A 70 0.82 17.93 -3.23
CA THR A 70 1.81 16.85 -3.20
C THR A 70 1.30 15.66 -4.00
N THR A 71 2.03 15.27 -5.04
CA THR A 71 1.70 14.08 -5.84
C THR A 71 2.48 12.88 -5.34
N LEU A 72 1.77 11.79 -5.04
CA LEU A 72 2.36 10.52 -4.63
C LEU A 72 1.74 9.40 -5.47
N ASN A 73 2.58 8.46 -5.91
CA ASN A 73 2.17 7.30 -6.69
C ASN A 73 2.56 6.03 -5.95
N PHE A 74 1.69 5.02 -5.99
CA PHE A 74 1.96 3.71 -5.44
C PHE A 74 1.93 2.65 -6.55
N ALA A 75 2.87 1.72 -6.46
CA ALA A 75 2.85 0.48 -7.23
C ALA A 75 2.77 -0.67 -6.23
N LEU A 76 1.66 -1.41 -6.23
CA LEU A 76 1.41 -2.51 -5.30
C LEU A 76 1.79 -3.84 -5.94
N GLU A 77 2.48 -4.68 -5.20
CA GLU A 77 2.85 -6.03 -5.63
C GLU A 77 1.69 -6.99 -5.34
N LYS A 78 1.34 -7.83 -6.31
CA LYS A 78 0.33 -8.88 -6.08
C LYS A 78 0.88 -9.91 -5.12
N ILE A 79 0.06 -10.32 -4.16
CA ILE A 79 0.33 -11.53 -3.40
C ILE A 79 0.05 -12.69 -4.34
N THR A 80 1.09 -13.22 -4.98
CA THR A 80 1.02 -14.52 -5.60
C THR A 80 0.95 -15.54 -4.48
N GLU A 81 -0.20 -16.20 -4.35
CA GLU A 81 -0.28 -17.41 -3.55
C GLU A 81 0.82 -18.36 -4.06
N VAL A 82 1.74 -18.75 -3.19
CA VAL A 82 2.61 -19.89 -3.48
C VAL A 82 1.67 -21.07 -3.56
N GLU A 83 1.43 -21.60 -4.76
CA GLU A 83 0.67 -22.83 -4.95
C GLU A 83 1.33 -23.93 -4.12
N ILE A 84 0.75 -24.27 -2.96
CA ILE A 84 1.19 -25.44 -2.21
C ILE A 84 0.65 -26.65 -2.99
N LYS A 85 1.47 -27.21 -3.89
CA LYS A 85 1.14 -28.50 -4.51
C LYS A 85 0.99 -29.51 -3.37
N PRO A 86 -0.13 -30.28 -3.28
CA PRO A 86 -0.36 -31.26 -2.21
C PRO A 86 0.72 -32.36 -2.09
N ASP A 87 1.66 -32.43 -3.05
CA ASP A 87 2.69 -33.46 -3.18
C ASP A 87 4.07 -33.05 -2.65
N GLN A 88 4.25 -31.83 -2.10
CA GLN A 88 5.53 -31.46 -1.50
C GLN A 88 5.43 -31.54 0.04
N PRO A 89 6.04 -32.55 0.70
CA PRO A 89 6.05 -32.58 2.15
C PRO A 89 6.85 -31.37 2.66
N ALA A 90 6.18 -30.47 3.38
CA ALA A 90 6.82 -29.39 4.10
C ALA A 90 7.76 -30.01 5.15
N THR A 91 9.06 -30.00 4.88
CA THR A 91 10.06 -30.37 5.88
C THR A 91 10.23 -29.20 6.83
N VAL A 92 9.55 -29.28 7.97
CA VAL A 92 9.79 -28.37 9.10
C VAL A 92 11.05 -28.86 9.82
N THR A 93 12.19 -28.25 9.54
CA THR A 93 13.41 -28.47 10.32
C THR A 93 13.38 -27.57 11.56
N ILE A 94 13.05 -28.14 12.72
CA ILE A 94 13.19 -27.44 14.00
C ILE A 94 14.62 -27.65 14.48
N SER A 95 15.45 -26.60 14.45
CA SER A 95 16.78 -26.63 15.08
C SER A 95 16.64 -26.17 16.52
N SER A 96 16.72 -27.09 17.48
CA SER A 96 16.86 -26.72 18.89
C SER A 96 18.32 -26.32 19.15
N GLY A 97 18.56 -25.02 19.33
CA GLY A 97 19.85 -24.51 19.81
C GLY A 97 20.10 -24.98 21.23
N THR A 98 21.33 -25.45 21.48
CA THR A 98 21.86 -25.71 22.83
C THR A 98 22.32 -24.40 23.47
#